data_AF-A0A218ZUP0-F1
#
_entry.id   AF-A0A218ZUP0-F1
#
_cell.length_a   1.000
_cell.length_b   1.000
_cell.length_c   1.000
_cell.angle_alpha   90.00
_cell.angle_beta   90.00
_cell.angle_gamma   90.00
#
_symmetry.space_group_name_H-M   'P 1'
#
loop_
_entity.id
_entity.type
_entity.pdbx_description
1 polymer ?
#
loop_
_entity_poly.entity_id
_entity_poly.type
_entity_poly.pdbx_seq_one_letter_code
_entity_poly.pdbx_strand_id
1 'polypeptide(L)' 'MSRLVLHERNRPYMIKVGDQELHLCGCGLSANKPYCDGTHTKTVDEKADVFIYDTKGGRVKIQSFYQNP' A
#
# COMPACT_ATOMS: atom_id res chain seq x y z
N MET A 1 -5.96 -5.98 8.51
CA MET A 1 -5.36 -7.31 8.29
C MET A 1 -3.85 -7.16 8.33
N SER A 2 -3.15 -8.13 8.94
CA SER A 2 -1.69 -8.14 8.91
C SER A 2 -1.18 -8.42 7.50
N ARG A 3 -0.19 -7.66 7.05
CA ARG A 3 0.39 -7.81 5.70
C ARG A 3 1.78 -7.19 5.64
N LEU A 4 2.63 -7.78 4.81
CA LEU A 4 3.92 -7.22 4.41
C LEU A 4 3.76 -6.62 3.02
N VAL A 5 4.11 -5.34 2.86
CA VAL A 5 3.94 -4.60 1.61
C VAL A 5 5.25 -3.88 1.28
N LEU A 6 5.73 -4.08 0.06
CA LEU A 6 6.78 -3.26 -0.54
C LEU A 6 6.10 -2.07 -1.25
N HIS A 7 6.38 -0.86 -0.79
CA HIS A 7 5.72 0.36 -1.27
C HIS A 7 6.37 0.92 -2.55
N GLU A 8 6.36 0.15 -3.64
CA GLU A 8 6.86 0.61 -4.95
C GLU A 8 5.95 1.69 -5.59
N ARG A 9 4.64 1.62 -5.32
CA ARG A 9 3.63 2.55 -5.83
C ARG A 9 2.62 2.92 -4.74
N ASN A 10 2.45 4.20 -4.47
CA ASN A 10 1.51 4.70 -3.44
C ASN A 10 0.32 5.49 -4.00
N ARG A 11 -0.02 5.27 -5.26
CA ARG A 11 -1.15 5.95 -5.91
C ARG A 11 -2.01 4.92 -6.64
N PRO A 12 -3.33 5.18 -6.76
CA PRO A 12 -4.20 4.30 -7.51
C PRO A 12 -3.93 4.36 -9.01
N TYR A 13 -4.30 3.29 -9.71
CA TYR A 13 -4.37 3.30 -11.17
C TYR A 13 -5.70 3.92 -11.58
N MET A 14 -5.62 4.94 -12.43
CA MET A 14 -6.78 5.57 -13.05
C MET A 14 -7.05 4.86 -14.38
N ILE A 15 -8.19 4.19 -14.49
CA ILE A 15 -8.59 3.45 -15.68
C ILE A 15 -9.93 4.01 -16.14
N LYS A 16 -10.00 4.41 -17.42
CA LYS A 16 -11.25 4.83 -18.04
C LYS A 16 -11.89 3.64 -18.75
N VAL A 17 -13.15 3.37 -18.44
CA VAL A 17 -13.96 2.33 -19.07
C VAL A 17 -15.22 3.00 -19.61
N GLY A 18 -15.21 3.32 -20.90
CA GLY A 18 -16.22 4.20 -21.51
C GLY A 18 -16.20 5.59 -20.86
N ASP A 19 -17.35 6.05 -20.39
CA ASP A 19 -17.51 7.34 -19.70
C ASP A 19 -17.26 7.26 -18.17
N GLN A 20 -16.93 6.08 -17.64
CA GLN A 20 -16.66 5.88 -16.22
C GLN A 20 -15.15 5.88 -15.93
N GLU A 21 -14.75 6.53 -14.85
CA GLU A 21 -13.38 6.48 -14.31
C GLU A 21 -13.34 5.57 -13.08
N LEU A 22 -12.47 4.56 -13.13
CA LEU A 22 -12.23 3.62 -12.04
C LEU A 22 -10.85 3.86 -11.43
N HIS A 23 -10.80 3.81 -10.11
CA HIS A 23 -9.56 3.91 -9.35
C HIS A 23 -9.23 2.57 -8.71
N LEU A 24 -8.19 1.89 -9.19
CA LEU A 24 -7.72 0.63 -8.62
C LEU A 24 -6.58 0.86 -7.61
N CYS A 25 -6.58 0.10 -6.52
CA CYS A 25 -5.58 0.20 -5.47
C CYS A 25 -4.17 -0.15 -6.01
N GLY A 26 -3.25 0.81 -5.95
CA GLY A 26 -1.83 0.58 -6.23
C GLY A 26 -0.96 0.41 -4.98
N CYS A 27 -1.41 0.89 -3.81
CA CYS A 27 -0.62 0.88 -2.57
C CYS A 27 -0.64 -0.44 -1.79
N GLY A 28 -1.38 -1.46 -2.25
CA GLY A 28 -1.52 -2.72 -1.50
C GLY A 28 -2.34 -2.62 -0.20
N LEU A 29 -2.78 -1.43 0.22
CA LEU A 29 -3.40 -1.24 1.54
C LEU A 29 -4.93 -1.06 1.58
N SER A 30 -5.61 -0.91 0.45
CA SER A 30 -7.07 -0.79 0.47
C SER A 30 -7.74 -2.01 1.12
N ALA A 31 -8.80 -1.77 1.89
CA ALA A 31 -9.75 -2.74 2.41
C ALA A 31 -10.82 -3.13 1.37
N ASN A 32 -11.07 -2.28 0.37
CA ASN A 32 -12.05 -2.51 -0.70
C ASN A 32 -11.39 -2.95 -2.02
N LYS A 33 -10.47 -3.91 -1.97
CA LYS A 33 -9.78 -4.39 -3.18
C LYS A 33 -10.77 -4.99 -4.19
N PRO A 34 -10.55 -4.79 -5.51
CA PRO A 34 -9.37 -4.17 -6.15
C PRO A 34 -9.40 -2.64 -6.19
N TYR A 35 -10.46 -2.00 -5.71
CA TYR A 35 -10.67 -0.56 -5.78
C TYR A 35 -9.84 0.21 -4.75
N CYS A 36 -9.63 1.50 -5.03
CA CYS A 36 -9.02 2.42 -4.10
C CYS A 36 -10.06 2.99 -3.11
N ASP A 37 -9.74 2.95 -1.82
CA ASP A 37 -10.55 3.52 -0.73
C ASP A 37 -9.91 4.74 -0.05
N GLY A 38 -8.85 5.30 -0.65
CA GLY A 38 -8.13 6.46 -0.11
C GLY A 38 -7.06 6.13 0.93
N THR A 39 -6.90 4.86 1.35
CA THR A 39 -5.87 4.46 2.34
C THR A 39 -4.44 4.84 1.91
N HIS A 40 -4.19 4.93 0.60
CA HIS A 40 -2.90 5.31 0.03
C HIS A 40 -2.39 6.69 0.48
N THR A 41 -3.28 7.57 0.96
CA THR A 41 -2.91 8.89 1.48
C THR A 41 -2.16 8.82 2.81
N LYS A 42 -2.35 7.76 3.60
CA LYS A 42 -1.65 7.53 4.88
C LYS A 42 -0.22 7.02 4.71
N THR A 43 0.15 6.67 3.47
CA THR A 43 1.40 5.97 3.13
C THR A 43 2.23 6.76 2.13
N VAL A 44 2.05 8.08 2.09
CA VAL A 44 2.77 8.95 1.15
C VAL A 44 4.25 9.07 1.54
N ASP A 45 4.55 8.93 2.83
CA ASP A 45 5.91 8.94 3.40
C ASP A 45 6.67 7.62 3.23
N GLU A 46 5.95 6.54 2.92
CA GLU A 46 6.48 5.19 2.78
C GLU A 46 7.02 4.98 1.36
N LYS A 47 8.32 5.22 1.13
CA LYS A 47 8.91 5.08 -0.21
C LYS A 47 9.13 3.60 -0.58
N ALA A 48 10.09 3.29 -1.45
CA ALA A 48 10.45 1.95 -1.90
C ALA A 48 11.07 1.05 -0.79
N ASP A 49 10.49 1.10 0.41
CA ASP A 49 10.83 0.32 1.58
C ASP A 49 9.74 -0.72 1.85
N VAL A 50 10.07 -1.73 2.66
CA VAL A 50 9.13 -2.76 3.08
C VAL A 50 8.54 -2.42 4.44
N PHE A 51 7.21 -2.50 4.56
CA PHE A 51 6.48 -2.23 5.79
C PHE A 51 5.63 -3.44 6.18
N ILE A 52 5.60 -3.73 7.49
CA ILE A 52 4.66 -4.66 8.11
C ILE A 52 3.52 -3.84 8.71
N TYR A 53 2.29 -4.18 8.35
CA TYR A 53 1.07 -3.66 8.96
C TYR A 53 0.48 -4.71 9.87
N ASP A 54 -0.02 -4.28 11.03
CA ASP A 54 -0.71 -5.15 11.97
C ASP A 54 -2.25 -5.06 11.83
N THR A 55 -2.98 -5.80 12.67
CA THR A 55 -4.45 -5.75 12.73
C THR A 55 -4.99 -4.54 13.50
N LYS A 56 -4.17 -3.86 14.29
CA LYS A 56 -4.51 -2.71 15.13
C LYS A 56 -4.27 -1.36 14.43
N GLY A 57 -3.69 -1.36 13.23
CA GLY A 57 -3.33 -0.17 12.46
C GLY A 57 -1.90 0.33 12.67
N GLY A 58 -1.06 -0.40 13.41
CA GLY A 58 0.37 -0.16 13.52
C GLY A 58 1.12 -0.51 12.23
N ARG A 59 2.24 0.19 12.00
CA ARG A 59 3.17 -0.06 10.91
C ARG A 59 4.62 -0.08 11.40
N VAL A 60 5.44 -0.98 10.86
CA VAL A 60 6.88 -1.08 11.15
C VAL A 60 7.66 -1.17 9.84
N LYS A 61 8.66 -0.29 9.65
CA LYS A 61 9.60 -0.36 8.52
C LYS A 61 10.62 -1.46 8.78
N ILE A 62 10.81 -2.36 7.82
CA ILE A 62 11.87 -3.38 7.86
C ILE A 62 13.12 -2.82 7.20
N GLN A 63 14.28 -2.89 7.88
CA GLN A 63 15.56 -2.42 7.33
C GLN A 63 16.50 -3.54 6.86
N SER A 64 16.38 -4.76 7.38
CA SER A 64 17.00 -6.00 6.88
C SER A 64 16.64 -7.12 7.86
N PHE A 65 16.34 -8.32 7.36
CA PHE A 65 16.18 -9.50 8.22
C PHE A 65 17.50 -10.18 8.57
N TYR A 66 18.57 -9.85 7.85
CA TYR A 66 19.90 -10.38 8.11
C TYR A 66 20.73 -9.27 8.76
N GLN A 67 20.87 -9.36 10.09
CA GLN A 67 22.01 -8.77 10.77
C GLN A 67 23.21 -9.62 10.35
N ASN A 68 23.98 -9.15 9.36
CA ASN A 68 25.28 -9.74 9.11
C ASN A 68 26.14 -9.46 10.35
N PRO A 69 26.72 -10.48 11.01
CA PRO A 69 27.63 -10.26 12.14
C PRO A 69 28.84 -9.43 11.73
#